data_AF-A0A523A153-F1
#
_entry.id   AF-A0A523A153-F1
#
_cell.length_a   1.000
_cell.length_b   1.000
_cell.length_c   1.000
_cell.angle_alpha   90.00
_cell.angle_beta   90.00
_cell.angle_gamma   90.00
#
_symmetry.space_group_name_H-M   'P 1'
#
loop_
_entity.id
_entity.type
_entity.pdbx_description
1 polymer ?
#
loop_
_entity_poly.entity_id
_entity_poly.type
_entity_poly.pdbx_seq_one_letter_code
_entity_poly.pdbx_strand_id
1 'polypeptide(L)'
;MNNEKYEKFERVAVPAMKIAMIGVYKELRRLGIEGEDIEDVEQLDLDVERGVCILIHRAGAETPFAIELLLTDGDERGFTALEEKEGDEHKPACGLLMTVTGPGGSFLGQWSPYNFTGQVGTCMPEEIVRRVHLMDHAAIATSVRDKIFQWEAEQAQGRAPRA
;
A
#
# COMPACT_ATOMS: atom_id res chain seq x y z
N MET A 1 -1.02 15.30 8.37
CA MET A 1 0.22 15.24 9.20
C MET A 1 1.24 16.25 8.63
N ASN A 2 2.35 16.59 9.30
CA ASN A 2 3.40 17.45 8.70
C ASN A 2 4.63 16.61 8.32
N ASN A 3 5.49 17.11 7.43
CA ASN A 3 6.65 16.35 6.89
C ASN A 3 7.55 15.78 7.99
N GLU A 4 7.86 16.56 9.03
CA GLU A 4 8.68 16.10 10.16
C GLU A 4 8.06 14.92 10.93
N LYS A 5 6.73 14.86 11.02
CA LYS A 5 6.03 13.73 11.64
C LYS A 5 6.08 12.50 10.73
N TYR A 6 5.89 12.68 9.42
CA TYR A 6 6.05 11.60 8.44
C TYR A 6 7.44 10.98 8.47
N GLU A 7 8.50 11.79 8.50
CA GLU A 7 9.89 11.32 8.55
C GLU A 7 10.15 10.41 9.76
N LYS A 8 9.50 10.67 10.90
CA LYS A 8 9.62 9.81 12.10
C LYS A 8 9.04 8.42 11.87
N PHE A 9 7.89 8.34 11.18
CA PHE A 9 7.29 7.05 10.81
C PHE A 9 8.10 6.35 9.74
N GLU A 10 8.44 7.08 8.67
CA GLU A 10 9.16 6.60 7.50
C GLU A 10 10.49 5.95 7.87
N ARG A 11 11.30 6.61 8.71
CA ARG A 11 12.60 6.11 9.15
C ARG A 11 12.52 4.72 9.78
N VAL A 12 11.42 4.41 10.45
CA VAL A 12 11.24 3.12 11.13
C VAL A 12 10.50 2.12 10.21
N ALA A 13 9.51 2.59 9.46
CA ALA A 13 8.60 1.75 8.69
C ALA A 13 9.18 1.28 7.34
N VAL A 14 9.86 2.16 6.59
CA VAL A 14 10.33 1.87 5.22
C VAL A 14 11.18 0.59 5.13
N PRO A 15 12.15 0.33 6.04
CA PRO A 15 12.90 -0.93 6.00
C PRO A 15 12.01 -2.19 6.09
N ALA A 16 11.03 -2.18 7.00
CA ALA A 16 10.08 -3.29 7.15
C ALA A 16 9.15 -3.39 5.93
N MET A 17 8.69 -2.25 5.41
CA MET A 17 7.83 -2.19 4.23
C MET A 17 8.53 -2.76 2.99
N LYS A 18 9.81 -2.43 2.77
CA LYS A 18 10.61 -3.01 1.68
C LYS A 18 10.69 -4.54 1.78
N ILE A 19 10.96 -5.07 2.98
CA ILE A 19 11.01 -6.52 3.21
C ILE A 19 9.66 -7.19 2.92
N ALA A 20 8.56 -6.60 3.40
CA ALA A 20 7.22 -7.14 3.18
C ALA A 20 6.85 -7.12 1.69
N MET A 21 7.13 -6.01 1.00
CA MET A 21 6.89 -5.86 -0.43
C MET A 21 7.68 -6.87 -1.28
N ILE A 22 8.96 -7.09 -0.95
CA ILE A 22 9.75 -8.17 -1.55
C ILE A 22 9.10 -9.55 -1.30
N GLY A 23 8.56 -9.76 -0.11
CA GLY A 23 7.81 -10.97 0.24
C GLY A 23 6.59 -11.18 -0.65
N VAL A 24 5.75 -10.14 -0.79
CA VAL A 24 4.56 -10.15 -1.66
C VAL A 24 4.96 -10.44 -3.12
N TYR A 25 6.00 -9.79 -3.63
CA TYR A 25 6.48 -10.05 -4.99
C TYR A 25 6.97 -11.48 -5.21
N LYS A 26 7.71 -12.05 -4.25
CA LYS A 26 8.15 -13.46 -4.34
C LYS A 26 6.96 -14.41 -4.43
N GLU A 27 5.88 -14.15 -3.69
CA GLU A 27 4.65 -14.93 -3.81
C GLU A 27 3.93 -14.68 -5.14
N LEU A 28 3.89 -13.43 -5.63
CA LEU A 28 3.33 -13.11 -6.96
C LEU A 28 4.05 -13.88 -8.09
N ARG A 29 5.39 -13.97 -8.04
CA ARG A 29 6.18 -14.78 -8.97
C ARG A 29 5.83 -16.26 -8.90
N ARG A 30 5.68 -16.81 -7.69
CA ARG A 30 5.23 -18.21 -7.52
C ARG A 30 3.84 -18.46 -8.09
N LEU A 31 3.00 -17.43 -8.13
CA LEU A 31 1.65 -17.48 -8.70
C LEU A 31 1.61 -17.18 -10.21
N GLY A 32 2.76 -17.00 -10.87
CA GLY A 32 2.86 -16.78 -12.32
C GLY A 32 2.72 -15.33 -12.76
N ILE A 33 2.73 -14.37 -11.82
CA ILE A 33 2.90 -12.95 -12.15
C ILE A 33 4.39 -12.66 -12.24
N GLU A 34 4.91 -12.71 -13.45
CA GLU A 34 6.30 -12.35 -13.75
C GLU A 34 6.38 -10.86 -14.05
N GLY A 35 7.36 -10.20 -13.44
CA GLY A 35 7.81 -8.85 -13.80
C GLY A 35 9.34 -8.87 -13.93
N GLU A 36 9.93 -7.75 -14.38
CA GLU A 36 11.38 -7.58 -14.31
C GLU A 36 11.86 -7.81 -12.87
N ASP A 37 13.06 -8.37 -12.70
CA ASP A 37 13.63 -8.63 -11.39
C ASP A 37 13.61 -7.32 -10.60
N ILE A 38 12.95 -7.30 -9.43
CA ILE A 38 12.98 -6.13 -8.56
C ILE A 38 14.42 -5.98 -8.09
N GLU A 39 15.18 -5.13 -8.77
CA GLU A 39 16.50 -4.74 -8.30
C GLU A 39 16.38 -3.75 -7.14
N ASP A 40 15.34 -2.90 -7.13
CA ASP A 40 15.07 -1.97 -6.03
C ASP A 40 13.56 -1.74 -5.82
N VAL A 41 13.08 -1.94 -4.59
CA VAL A 41 11.78 -1.40 -4.16
C VAL A 41 11.95 0.12 -4.07
N GLU A 42 11.31 0.84 -4.98
CA GLU A 42 11.40 2.29 -5.07
C GLU A 42 10.69 2.94 -3.88
N GLN A 43 11.33 3.94 -3.29
CA GLN A 43 10.72 4.75 -2.24
C GLN A 43 9.87 5.84 -2.91
N LEU A 44 8.61 5.92 -2.52
CA LEU A 44 7.72 6.99 -2.94
C LEU A 44 7.86 8.15 -1.96
N ASP A 45 8.29 9.31 -2.48
CA ASP A 45 8.33 10.59 -1.76
C ASP A 45 7.44 11.57 -2.53
N LEU A 46 6.13 11.46 -2.30
CA LEU A 46 5.14 12.43 -2.78
C LEU A 46 4.83 13.39 -1.64
N ASP A 47 4.49 14.65 -1.96
CA ASP A 47 4.30 15.75 -1.00
C ASP A 47 3.40 15.40 0.20
N VAL A 48 2.47 14.45 0.03
CA VAL A 48 1.52 13.98 1.07
C VAL A 48 1.43 12.46 1.21
N GLU A 49 2.17 11.68 0.42
CA GLU A 49 2.14 10.21 0.43
C GLU A 49 3.57 9.67 0.43
N ARG A 50 3.94 8.94 1.49
CA ARG A 50 5.28 8.35 1.63
C ARG A 50 5.19 6.86 1.73
N GLY A 51 6.06 6.14 1.04
CA GLY A 51 5.98 4.70 1.10
C GLY A 51 6.96 3.99 0.20
N VAL A 52 6.55 2.82 -0.26
CA VAL A 52 7.34 1.96 -1.13
C VAL A 52 6.49 1.44 -2.27
N CYS A 53 7.10 1.23 -3.43
CA CYS A 53 6.42 0.76 -4.64
C CYS A 53 7.15 -0.43 -5.26
N ILE A 54 6.36 -1.31 -5.88
CA ILE A 54 6.81 -2.33 -6.81
C ILE A 54 6.11 -2.09 -8.14
N LEU A 55 6.89 -2.01 -9.20
CA LEU A 55 6.40 -1.97 -10.57
C LEU A 55 6.49 -3.34 -11.21
N ILE A 56 5.39 -3.79 -11.82
CA ILE A 56 5.30 -5.06 -12.55
C ILE A 56 5.02 -4.74 -14.01
N HIS A 57 6.05 -4.91 -14.84
CA HIS A 57 5.96 -4.77 -16.28
C HIS A 57 5.40 -6.05 -16.90
N ARG A 58 4.32 -5.94 -17.69
CA ARG A 58 3.72 -7.05 -18.42
C ARG A 58 3.74 -6.80 -19.92
N ALA A 59 3.97 -7.86 -20.68
CA ALA A 59 3.92 -7.80 -22.14
C ALA A 59 2.53 -7.33 -22.61
N GLY A 60 2.49 -6.26 -23.41
CA GLY A 60 1.26 -5.69 -23.96
C GLY A 60 0.64 -4.57 -23.13
N ALA A 61 1.18 -4.24 -21.94
CA ALA A 61 0.80 -3.06 -21.19
C ALA A 61 1.72 -1.87 -21.54
N GLU A 62 1.14 -0.69 -21.80
CA GLU A 62 1.93 0.53 -22.08
C GLU A 62 2.64 1.08 -20.83
N THR A 63 2.10 0.79 -19.66
CA THR A 63 2.62 1.22 -18.35
C THR A 63 2.58 0.03 -17.38
N PRO A 64 3.45 0.01 -16.34
CA PRO A 64 3.47 -1.10 -15.39
C PRO A 64 2.22 -1.10 -14.49
N PHE A 65 1.96 -2.24 -13.86
CA PHE A 65 1.15 -2.28 -12.65
C PHE A 65 2.00 -1.76 -11.49
N ALA A 66 1.47 -0.86 -10.68
CA ALA A 66 2.10 -0.37 -9.46
C ALA A 66 1.42 -1.02 -8.25
N ILE A 67 2.22 -1.61 -7.36
CA ILE A 67 1.79 -2.04 -6.03
C ILE A 67 2.49 -1.14 -5.04
N GLU A 68 1.73 -0.33 -4.31
CA GLU A 68 2.27 0.68 -3.42
C GLU A 68 1.85 0.35 -2.00
N LEU A 69 2.77 0.49 -1.06
CA LEU A 69 2.48 0.44 0.37
C LEU A 69 2.85 1.79 0.95
N LEU A 70 1.84 2.54 1.37
CA LEU A 70 1.88 3.96 1.70
C LEU A 70 1.59 4.17 3.18
N LEU A 71 2.40 5.01 3.81
CA LEU A 71 2.04 5.74 5.01
C LEU A 71 1.02 6.80 4.60
N THR A 72 -0.09 6.85 5.31
CA THR A 72 -1.20 7.76 5.04
C THR A 72 -1.46 8.65 6.23
N ASP A 73 -2.04 9.83 5.99
CA ASP A 73 -2.69 10.60 7.03
C ASP A 73 -3.83 9.71 7.49
N GLY A 74 -3.76 9.18 8.72
CA GLY A 74 -4.80 8.29 9.23
C GLY A 74 -6.17 8.90 8.96
N ASP A 75 -7.12 8.08 8.49
CA ASP A 75 -8.42 8.55 7.97
C ASP A 75 -9.02 9.64 8.86
N GLU A 76 -9.39 10.76 8.26
CA GLU A 76 -10.04 11.90 8.89
C GLU A 76 -11.34 11.50 9.64
N ARG A 77 -11.93 10.35 9.32
CA ARG A 77 -13.05 9.77 10.08
C ARG A 77 -12.65 9.22 11.46
N GLY A 78 -11.36 8.94 11.68
CA GLY A 78 -10.79 8.68 13.01
C GLY A 78 -10.60 9.98 13.82
N PHE A 79 -10.44 11.13 13.14
CA PHE A 79 -10.40 12.44 13.79
C PHE A 79 -11.78 12.85 14.34
N THR A 80 -12.87 12.47 13.68
CA THR A 80 -14.23 12.85 14.10
C THR A 80 -14.75 12.07 15.31
N ALA A 81 -14.11 10.96 15.70
CA ALA A 81 -14.49 10.19 16.90
C ALA A 81 -13.77 10.65 18.18
N LEU A 82 -12.71 11.45 18.05
CA LEU A 82 -11.89 11.94 19.17
C LEU A 82 -11.86 13.47 19.15
N GLU A 83 -13.05 14.07 19.27
CA GLU A 83 -13.19 15.49 19.60
C GLU A 83 -12.39 15.79 20.89
N GLU A 84 -11.34 16.58 20.69
CA GLU A 84 -10.91 17.67 21.56
C GLU A 84 -11.03 17.45 23.08
N LYS A 85 -10.24 16.52 23.62
CA LYS A 85 -9.70 16.72 24.97
C LYS A 85 -8.32 17.36 24.85
N GLU A 86 -8.25 18.66 25.13
CA GLU A 86 -6.98 19.36 25.34
C GLU A 86 -6.13 18.56 26.34
N GLY A 87 -4.95 18.11 25.91
CA GLY A 87 -4.00 17.39 26.76
C GLY A 87 -3.71 15.93 26.37
N ASP A 88 -4.39 15.37 25.37
CA ASP A 88 -4.11 13.98 24.94
C ASP A 88 -3.08 13.96 23.79
N GLU A 89 -1.82 13.63 24.12
CA GLU A 89 -0.69 13.55 23.18
C GLU A 89 -0.79 12.35 22.19
N HIS A 90 -1.85 11.52 22.29
CA HIS A 90 -1.97 10.24 21.59
C HIS A 90 -3.09 10.18 20.53
N LYS A 91 -3.18 11.17 19.64
CA LYS A 91 -4.09 11.11 18.48
C LYS A 91 -3.48 10.24 17.36
N PRO A 92 -4.27 9.35 16.68
CA PRO A 92 -3.76 8.58 15.55
C PRO A 92 -3.31 9.53 14.45
N ALA A 93 -2.05 9.41 14.04
CA ALA A 93 -1.42 10.36 13.11
C ALA A 93 -1.05 9.72 11.77
N CYS A 94 -0.80 8.40 11.76
CA CYS A 94 -0.28 7.69 10.59
C CYS A 94 -1.02 6.36 10.38
N GLY A 95 -1.55 6.14 9.19
CA GLY A 95 -2.12 4.88 8.72
C GLY A 95 -1.18 4.16 7.75
N LEU A 96 -1.54 2.94 7.37
CA LEU A 96 -0.87 2.15 6.34
C LEU A 96 -1.92 1.66 5.34
N LEU A 97 -1.69 1.96 4.06
CA LEU A 97 -2.55 1.63 2.95
C LEU A 97 -1.72 0.94 1.87
N MET A 98 -2.21 -0.17 1.35
CA MET A 98 -1.69 -0.76 0.13
C MET A 98 -2.65 -0.48 -1.02
N THR A 99 -2.13 -0.01 -2.14
CA THR A 99 -2.88 0.22 -3.39
C THR A 99 -2.29 -0.61 -4.50
N VAL A 100 -3.15 -1.04 -5.44
CA VAL A 100 -2.71 -1.62 -6.70
C VAL A 100 -3.37 -0.85 -7.83
N THR A 101 -2.51 -0.30 -8.68
CA THR A 101 -2.88 0.49 -9.85
C THR A 101 -2.39 -0.24 -11.09
N GLY A 102 -3.28 -0.44 -12.05
CA GLY A 102 -2.97 -1.05 -13.33
C GLY A 102 -2.50 -0.04 -14.36
N PRO A 103 -2.20 -0.52 -15.57
CA PRO A 103 -1.78 0.32 -16.68
C PRO A 103 -2.77 1.47 -16.94
N GLY A 104 -2.24 2.64 -17.26
CA GLY A 104 -3.00 3.87 -17.50
C GLY A 104 -3.60 4.51 -16.25
N GLY A 105 -3.17 4.10 -15.05
CA GLY A 105 -3.69 4.64 -13.78
C GLY A 105 -4.99 3.98 -13.32
N SER A 106 -5.35 2.82 -13.86
CA SER A 106 -6.59 2.12 -13.51
C SER A 106 -6.53 1.60 -12.07
N PHE A 107 -7.40 2.05 -11.18
CA PHE A 107 -7.45 1.52 -9.81
C PHE A 107 -7.96 0.07 -9.80
N LEU A 108 -7.17 -0.86 -9.24
CA LEU A 108 -7.52 -2.29 -9.19
C LEU A 108 -7.93 -2.77 -7.80
N GLY A 109 -7.41 -2.13 -6.76
CA GLY A 109 -7.78 -2.46 -5.39
C GLY A 109 -6.96 -1.73 -4.34
N GLN A 110 -7.47 -1.81 -3.11
CA GLN A 110 -6.77 -1.34 -1.92
C GLN A 110 -6.91 -2.34 -0.78
N TRP A 111 -5.87 -2.43 0.05
CA TRP A 111 -5.84 -3.18 1.29
C TRP A 111 -5.39 -2.23 2.38
N SER A 112 -6.26 -1.97 3.33
CA SER A 112 -5.95 -1.12 4.47
C SER A 112 -5.70 -2.02 5.67
N PRO A 113 -4.45 -2.42 5.96
CA PRO A 113 -4.13 -3.12 7.21
C PRO A 113 -4.54 -2.33 8.48
N TYR A 114 -4.91 -1.04 8.32
CA TYR A 114 -5.50 -0.18 9.36
C TYR A 114 -7.03 -0.07 9.40
N ASN A 115 -7.82 -0.71 8.52
CA ASN A 115 -9.30 -0.52 8.53
C ASN A 115 -10.12 -1.57 9.28
N PHE A 116 -9.50 -2.50 10.02
CA PHE A 116 -10.27 -3.55 10.70
C PHE A 116 -10.75 -3.23 12.13
N THR A 117 -10.43 -2.05 12.67
CA THR A 117 -10.88 -1.60 13.99
C THR A 117 -11.03 -0.08 14.03
N GLY A 118 -11.80 0.48 14.97
CA GLY A 118 -12.02 1.93 15.14
C GLY A 118 -10.78 2.78 15.49
N GLN A 119 -9.56 2.27 15.27
CA GLN A 119 -8.29 3.00 15.36
C GLN A 119 -7.73 3.14 13.94
N VAL A 120 -8.02 4.27 13.29
CA VAL A 120 -7.68 4.47 11.87
C VAL A 120 -6.26 5.02 11.66
N GLY A 121 -5.32 4.58 12.50
CA GLY A 121 -3.92 4.99 12.49
C GLY A 121 -3.25 4.78 13.84
N THR A 122 -1.98 5.17 13.94
CA THR A 122 -1.20 5.11 15.18
C THR A 122 -0.37 6.39 15.34
N CYS A 123 -0.05 6.75 16.59
CA CYS A 123 0.97 7.74 16.92
C CYS A 123 2.35 7.10 17.20
N MET A 124 2.43 5.76 17.20
CA MET A 124 3.64 4.99 17.51
C MET A 124 4.23 4.39 16.22
N PRO A 125 5.41 4.84 15.74
CA PRO A 125 6.06 4.29 14.55
C PRO A 125 6.30 2.78 14.60
N GLU A 126 6.60 2.24 15.76
CA GLU A 126 6.87 0.82 15.97
C GLU A 126 5.62 -0.04 15.74
N GLU A 127 4.42 0.53 15.94
CA GLU A 127 3.17 -0.17 15.64
C GLU A 127 2.98 -0.34 14.13
N ILE A 128 3.39 0.62 13.30
CA ILE A 128 3.41 0.45 11.83
C ILE A 128 4.29 -0.74 11.46
N VAL A 129 5.52 -0.79 12.02
CA VAL A 129 6.45 -1.89 11.79
C VAL A 129 5.84 -3.23 12.20
N ARG A 130 5.25 -3.30 13.40
CA ARG A 130 4.61 -4.52 13.88
C ARG A 130 3.53 -5.01 12.92
N ARG A 131 2.72 -4.09 12.36
CA ARG A 131 1.65 -4.42 11.42
C ARG A 131 2.16 -4.89 10.07
N VAL A 132 3.20 -4.26 9.56
CA VAL A 132 3.88 -4.70 8.33
C VAL A 132 4.35 -6.15 8.49
N HIS A 133 4.90 -6.52 9.66
CA HIS A 133 5.31 -7.91 9.93
C HIS A 133 4.15 -8.90 10.08
N LEU A 134 2.91 -8.44 10.29
CA LEU A 134 1.72 -9.28 10.36
C LEU A 134 1.05 -9.48 9.00
N MET A 135 1.56 -8.85 7.94
CA MET A 135 1.01 -9.02 6.59
C MET A 135 1.19 -10.45 6.11
N ASP A 136 0.08 -11.10 5.76
CA ASP A 136 0.12 -12.40 5.08
C ASP A 136 0.45 -12.18 3.61
N HIS A 137 1.74 -12.33 3.27
CA HIS A 137 2.23 -12.10 1.92
C HIS A 137 1.54 -12.98 0.87
N ALA A 138 1.20 -14.23 1.21
CA ALA A 138 0.59 -15.17 0.28
C ALA A 138 -0.88 -14.81 0.01
N ALA A 139 -1.62 -14.43 1.07
CA ALA A 139 -2.99 -13.96 0.93
C ALA A 139 -3.07 -12.66 0.11
N ILE A 140 -2.17 -11.71 0.39
CA ILE A 140 -2.09 -10.44 -0.37
C ILE A 140 -1.75 -10.73 -1.83
N ALA A 141 -0.70 -11.50 -2.11
CA ALA A 141 -0.29 -11.82 -3.47
C ALA A 141 -1.40 -12.53 -4.27
N THR A 142 -2.14 -13.45 -3.64
CA THR A 142 -3.29 -14.10 -4.26
C THR A 142 -4.36 -13.08 -4.63
N SER A 143 -4.71 -12.19 -3.70
CA SER A 143 -5.71 -11.14 -3.93
C SER A 143 -5.29 -10.16 -5.01
N VAL A 144 -4.01 -9.76 -5.06
CA VAL A 144 -3.46 -8.86 -6.08
C VAL A 144 -3.48 -9.52 -7.46
N ARG A 145 -3.02 -10.78 -7.56
CA ARG A 145 -3.08 -11.56 -8.81
C ARG A 145 -4.50 -11.61 -9.37
N ASP A 146 -5.48 -11.88 -8.51
CA ASP A 146 -6.88 -11.99 -8.95
C ASP A 146 -7.39 -10.68 -9.54
N LYS A 147 -6.95 -9.53 -9.01
CA LYS A 147 -7.25 -8.20 -9.56
C LYS A 147 -6.57 -7.95 -10.90
N ILE A 148 -5.31 -8.32 -11.03
CA ILE A 148 -4.57 -8.21 -12.30
C ILE A 148 -5.26 -9.05 -13.38
N PHE A 149 -5.54 -10.33 -13.10
CA PHE A 149 -6.20 -11.22 -14.07
C PHE A 149 -7.63 -10.79 -14.40
N GLN A 150 -8.37 -10.25 -13.43
CA GLN A 150 -9.68 -9.65 -13.69
C GLN A 150 -9.56 -8.49 -14.69
N TRP A 151 -8.63 -7.56 -14.45
CA TRP A 151 -8.40 -6.43 -15.34
C TRP A 151 -8.00 -6.89 -16.75
N GLU A 152 -7.09 -7.86 -16.87
CA GLU A 152 -6.65 -8.41 -18.15
C GLU A 152 -7.83 -9.04 -18.93
N ALA A 153 -8.70 -9.77 -18.24
CA ALA A 153 -9.90 -10.34 -18.84
C ALA A 153 -10.89 -9.26 -19.31
N GLU A 154 -11.02 -8.16 -18.58
CA GLU A 154 -11.87 -7.01 -18.95
C GLU A 154 -11.33 -6.29 -20.20
N GLN A 155 -10.01 -6.08 -20.28
CA GLN A 155 -9.36 -5.49 -21.47
C GLN A 155 -9.53 -6.38 -22.71
N ALA A 156 -9.35 -7.69 -22.56
CA ALA A 156 -9.52 -8.65 -23.67
C ALA A 156 -10.96 -8.68 -24.22
N GLN A 157 -11.94 -8.33 -23.39
CA GLN A 157 -13.36 -8.25 -23.79
C GLN A 157 -13.76 -6.88 -24.36
N GLY A 158 -12.83 -5.93 -24.46
CA GLY A 158 -13.10 -4.57 -24.94
C GLY A 158 -14.01 -3.76 -24.00
N ARG A 159 -14.12 -4.15 -22.72
CA ARG A 159 -14.84 -3.37 -21.72
C ARG A 159 -13.87 -2.36 -21.11
N ALA A 160 -14.12 -1.08 -21.35
CA ALA A 160 -13.40 -0.03 -20.63
C ALA A 160 -13.56 -0.23 -19.11
N PRO A 161 -12.48 -0.04 -18.31
CA PRO A 161 -12.56 -0.20 -16.87
C PRO A 161 -13.58 0.79 -16.30
N ARG A 162 -14.44 0.30 -15.41
CA ARG A 162 -15.38 1.18 -14.69
C ARG A 162 -14.60 1.85 -13.56
N ALA A 163 -14.51 3.17 -13.64
CA ALA A 163 -14.00 4.04 -12.58
C ALA A 163 -14.82 3.90 -11.28
#